data_AF-A0A6L3X1F3-F1
#
_entry.id   AF-A0A6L3X1F3-F1
#
_cell.length_a   1.000
_cell.length_b   1.000
_cell.length_c   1.000
_cell.angle_alpha   90.00
_cell.angle_beta   90.00
_cell.angle_gamma   90.00
#
_symmetry.space_group_name_H-M   'P 1'
#
loop_
_entity.id
_entity.type
_entity.pdbx_description
1 polymer ?
#
loop_
_entity_poly.entity_id
_entity_poly.type
_entity_poly.pdbx_seq_one_letter_code
_entity_poly.pdbx_strand_id
1 'polypeptide(L)'
;SAGREYSVDATAPTVTIDTVAGDNVINGSEAAAGVAISGTTTAEGGQTVTVNLGGNSYTAQVQQGGVWSINVPAADLSTLADNGYTVQVSVSDAAGNPGSAGKAITLDTT
;
A
#
# COMPACT_ATOMS: atom_id res chain seq x y z
N SER A 1 45.00 6.43 14.94
CA SER A 1 43.53 6.47 15.01
C SER A 1 43.02 6.03 13.65
N ALA A 2 42.23 4.96 13.56
CA ALA A 2 41.61 4.54 12.30
C ALA A 2 40.10 4.59 12.52
N GLY A 3 39.46 5.64 12.01
CA GLY A 3 38.01 5.76 12.01
C GLY A 3 37.44 4.70 11.07
N ARG A 4 36.72 3.73 11.63
CA ARG A 4 35.80 2.92 10.82
C ARG A 4 34.61 3.83 10.54
N GLU A 5 34.50 4.30 9.32
CA GLU A 5 33.26 4.91 8.85
C GLU A 5 32.23 3.78 8.71
N TYR A 6 31.38 3.62 9.71
CA TYR A 6 30.18 2.81 9.58
C TYR A 6 29.20 3.61 8.71
N SER A 7 29.16 3.32 7.42
CA SER A 7 28.13 3.88 6.54
C SER A 7 26.81 3.23 6.92
N VAL A 8 25.97 3.96 7.65
CA VAL A 8 24.57 3.58 7.85
C VAL A 8 23.83 3.87 6.55
N ASP A 9 23.05 2.90 6.06
CA ASP A 9 22.11 3.18 4.98
C ASP A 9 20.92 3.94 5.55
N ALA A 10 20.71 5.16 5.06
CA ALA A 10 19.63 6.06 5.48
C ALA A 10 18.64 6.36 4.33
N THR A 11 18.69 5.61 3.23
CA THR A 11 17.93 5.91 2.02
C THR A 11 16.55 5.28 2.10
N ALA A 12 15.51 6.09 2.29
CA ALA A 12 14.14 5.59 2.29
C ALA A 12 13.70 5.05 0.91
N PRO A 13 12.95 3.95 0.84
CA PRO A 13 12.37 3.48 -0.41
C PRO A 13 11.24 4.41 -0.87
N THR A 14 11.15 4.63 -2.18
CA THR A 14 9.99 5.29 -2.80
C THR A 14 8.84 4.31 -2.89
N VAL A 15 7.60 4.76 -2.66
CA VAL A 15 6.39 3.95 -2.78
C VAL A 15 5.40 4.67 -3.68
N THR A 16 4.73 3.94 -4.57
CA THR A 16 3.63 4.42 -5.39
C THR A 16 2.39 3.56 -5.18
N ILE A 17 1.22 4.14 -5.45
CA ILE A 17 -0.05 3.43 -5.47
C ILE A 17 -0.64 3.68 -6.86
N ASP A 18 -1.02 2.62 -7.56
CA ASP A 18 -1.69 2.70 -8.85
C ASP A 18 -3.15 3.18 -8.67
N THR A 19 -3.83 3.48 -9.77
CA THR A 19 -5.25 3.83 -9.72
C THR A 19 -6.06 2.68 -9.16
N VAL A 20 -6.85 2.94 -8.12
CA VAL A 20 -7.70 1.93 -7.47
C VAL A 20 -9.01 1.83 -8.26
N ALA A 21 -9.51 0.61 -8.50
CA ALA A 21 -10.75 0.38 -9.28
C ALA A 21 -10.80 1.04 -10.68
N GLY A 22 -9.66 1.47 -11.23
CA GLY A 22 -9.56 2.09 -12.56
C GLY A 22 -9.82 3.61 -12.58
N ASP A 23 -10.48 4.19 -11.58
CA ASP A 23 -10.78 5.63 -11.50
C ASP A 23 -10.68 6.25 -10.08
N ASN A 24 -10.27 5.46 -9.07
CA ASN A 24 -10.25 5.78 -7.64
C ASN A 24 -11.64 5.90 -6.99
N VAL A 25 -12.67 5.37 -7.63
CA VAL A 25 -14.01 5.22 -7.05
C VAL A 25 -14.31 3.73 -6.95
N ILE A 26 -14.62 3.26 -5.74
CA ILE A 26 -15.09 1.89 -5.53
C ILE A 26 -16.62 1.94 -5.56
N ASN A 27 -17.21 1.44 -6.64
CA ASN A 27 -18.65 1.32 -6.76
C ASN A 27 -19.19 0.06 -6.08
N GLY A 28 -20.52 -0.06 -5.96
CA GLY A 28 -21.16 -1.21 -5.32
C GLY A 28 -20.81 -2.58 -5.95
N SER A 29 -20.59 -2.64 -7.26
CA SER A 29 -20.21 -3.90 -7.94
C SER A 29 -18.78 -4.30 -7.65
N GLU A 30 -17.86 -3.33 -7.64
CA GLU A 30 -16.46 -3.54 -7.26
C GLU A 30 -16.32 -3.89 -5.78
N ALA A 31 -17.06 -3.18 -4.91
CA ALA A 31 -17.11 -3.47 -3.48
C ALA A 31 -17.58 -4.91 -3.23
N ALA A 32 -18.60 -5.38 -3.96
CA ALA A 32 -19.11 -6.74 -3.84
C ALA A 32 -18.14 -7.82 -4.35
N ALA A 33 -17.28 -7.49 -5.32
CA ALA A 33 -16.25 -8.39 -5.82
C ALA A 33 -14.98 -8.40 -4.94
N GLY A 34 -14.74 -7.33 -4.18
CA GLY A 34 -13.46 -7.04 -3.57
C GLY A 34 -12.55 -6.26 -4.53
N VAL A 35 -11.61 -5.49 -3.97
CA VAL A 35 -10.79 -4.55 -4.73
C VAL A 35 -9.32 -4.85 -4.55
N ALA A 36 -8.62 -5.00 -5.67
CA ALA A 36 -7.17 -5.07 -5.68
C ALA A 36 -6.55 -3.66 -5.59
N ILE A 37 -5.64 -3.48 -4.65
CA ILE A 37 -4.79 -2.30 -4.51
C ILE A 37 -3.37 -2.73 -4.86
N SER A 38 -2.72 -1.99 -5.75
CA SER A 38 -1.39 -2.32 -6.26
C SER A 38 -0.53 -1.07 -6.43
N GLY A 39 0.75 -1.29 -6.65
CA GLY A 39 1.71 -0.22 -6.90
C GLY A 39 3.13 -0.76 -7.02
N THR A 40 4.08 0.16 -6.94
CA THR A 40 5.51 -0.15 -6.94
C THR A 40 6.21 0.43 -5.72
N THR A 41 7.40 -0.12 -5.43
CA THR A 41 8.33 0.40 -4.44
C THR A 41 9.76 0.15 -4.88
N THR A 42 10.69 0.97 -4.40
CA THR A 42 12.13 0.70 -4.56
C THR A 42 12.71 -0.16 -3.43
N ALA A 43 11.89 -0.55 -2.45
CA ALA A 43 12.29 -1.54 -1.45
C ALA A 43 12.57 -2.90 -2.11
N GLU A 44 13.46 -3.69 -1.51
CA GLU A 44 13.85 -4.97 -2.05
C GLU A 44 12.70 -6.00 -2.03
N GLY A 45 12.77 -6.98 -2.93
CA GLY A 45 11.82 -8.10 -2.91
C GLY A 45 11.89 -8.88 -1.60
N GLY A 46 10.72 -9.26 -1.06
CA GLY A 46 10.59 -9.91 0.24
C GLY A 46 10.40 -8.95 1.42
N GLN A 47 10.40 -7.64 1.19
CA GLN A 47 9.97 -6.67 2.19
C GLN A 47 8.44 -6.67 2.33
N THR A 48 7.95 -6.35 3.52
CA THR A 48 6.51 -6.37 3.81
C THR A 48 5.89 -4.99 3.58
N VAL A 49 4.94 -4.93 2.65
CA VAL A 49 4.07 -3.78 2.41
C VAL A 49 2.86 -3.87 3.32
N THR A 50 2.56 -2.79 4.04
CA THR A 50 1.35 -2.66 4.86
C THR A 50 0.44 -1.62 4.21
N VAL A 51 -0.79 -2.03 3.90
CA VAL A 51 -1.84 -1.18 3.32
C VAL A 51 -2.94 -0.99 4.36
N ASN A 52 -3.33 0.26 4.60
CA ASN A 52 -4.40 0.60 5.54
C ASN A 52 -5.54 1.30 4.80
N LEU A 53 -6.77 0.84 5.04
CA LEU A 53 -7.99 1.39 4.48
C LEU A 53 -9.13 1.24 5.49
N GLY A 54 -9.84 2.34 5.78
CA GLY A 54 -11.03 2.30 6.64
C GLY A 54 -10.79 1.79 8.06
N GLY A 55 -9.55 1.89 8.55
CA GLY A 55 -9.15 1.34 9.87
C GLY A 55 -8.67 -0.11 9.84
N ASN A 56 -8.84 -0.83 8.73
CA ASN A 56 -8.31 -2.17 8.53
C ASN A 56 -6.88 -2.12 7.97
N SER A 57 -6.09 -3.15 8.27
CA SER A 57 -4.70 -3.28 7.82
C SER A 57 -4.49 -4.61 7.08
N TYR A 58 -3.79 -4.53 5.96
CA TYR A 58 -3.54 -5.63 5.04
C TYR A 58 -2.05 -5.71 4.73
N THR A 59 -1.49 -6.91 4.61
CA THR A 59 -0.06 -7.10 4.35
C THR A 59 0.22 -7.94 3.09
N ALA A 60 1.18 -7.48 2.29
CA ALA A 60 1.69 -8.17 1.11
C ALA A 60 3.22 -8.16 1.11
N GLN A 61 3.82 -9.02 0.29
CA GLN A 61 5.26 -9.03 0.05
C GLN A 61 5.57 -8.27 -1.24
N VAL A 62 6.66 -7.49 -1.21
CA VAL A 62 7.25 -6.92 -2.42
C VAL A 62 7.75 -8.07 -3.29
N GLN A 63 7.30 -8.14 -4.53
CA GLN A 63 7.73 -9.13 -5.51
C GLN A 63 9.06 -8.69 -6.15
N GLN A 64 9.68 -9.59 -6.92
CA GLN A 64 10.82 -9.19 -7.75
C GLN A 64 10.43 -8.05 -8.70
N GLY A 65 11.32 -7.06 -8.84
CA GLY A 65 11.05 -5.86 -9.63
C GLY A 65 10.29 -4.76 -8.88
N GLY A 66 10.05 -4.91 -7.57
CA GLY A 66 9.48 -3.83 -6.74
C GLY A 66 7.97 -3.69 -6.85
N VAL A 67 7.27 -4.68 -7.40
CA VAL A 67 5.80 -4.66 -7.55
C VAL A 67 5.13 -5.27 -6.32
N TRP A 68 3.99 -4.73 -5.92
CA TRP A 68 3.16 -5.31 -4.86
C TRP A 68 1.68 -5.21 -5.22
N SER A 69 0.88 -6.12 -4.67
CA SER A 69 -0.58 -6.12 -4.81
C SER A 69 -1.23 -6.80 -3.62
N ILE A 70 -2.38 -6.28 -3.20
CA ILE A 70 -3.20 -6.85 -2.14
C ILE A 70 -4.68 -6.74 -2.48
N ASN A 71 -5.45 -7.75 -2.08
CA ASN A 71 -6.89 -7.74 -2.26
C ASN A 71 -7.59 -7.33 -0.96
N VAL A 72 -8.36 -6.25 -1.01
CA VAL A 72 -9.31 -5.87 0.05
C VAL A 72 -10.60 -6.65 -0.17
N PRO A 73 -11.00 -7.54 0.75
CA PRO A 73 -12.17 -8.39 0.55
C PRO A 73 -13.48 -7.59 0.64
N ALA A 74 -14.51 -8.06 -0.07
CA ALA A 74 -15.83 -7.46 -0.08
C ALA A 74 -16.45 -7.31 1.32
N ALA A 75 -16.17 -8.27 2.21
CA ALA A 75 -16.64 -8.23 3.60
C ALA A 75 -16.18 -6.96 4.31
N ASP A 76 -14.92 -6.57 4.15
CA ASP A 76 -14.39 -5.37 4.81
C ASP A 76 -14.94 -4.09 4.17
N LEU A 77 -15.01 -4.05 2.83
CA LEU A 77 -15.58 -2.91 2.10
C LEU A 77 -17.06 -2.68 2.47
N SER A 78 -17.83 -3.75 2.69
CA SER A 78 -19.23 -3.66 3.11
C SER A 78 -19.45 -3.11 4.52
N THR A 79 -18.38 -3.04 5.34
CA THR A 79 -18.44 -2.41 6.68
C THR A 79 -18.18 -0.91 6.65
N LEU A 80 -17.69 -0.38 5.52
CA LEU A 80 -17.38 1.03 5.35
C LEU A 80 -18.61 1.78 4.84
N ALA A 81 -18.75 3.04 5.23
CA ALA A 81 -19.82 3.91 4.75
C ALA A 81 -19.37 4.63 3.47
N ASP A 82 -20.31 4.97 2.59
CA ASP A 82 -20.00 5.79 1.41
C ASP A 82 -19.37 7.12 1.84
N ASN A 83 -18.11 7.33 1.46
CA ASN A 83 -17.30 8.48 1.86
C ASN A 83 -15.98 8.55 1.08
N GLY A 84 -15.26 9.66 1.22
CA GLY A 84 -13.84 9.74 0.86
C GLY A 84 -12.95 9.01 1.87
N TYR A 85 -12.09 8.12 1.38
CA TYR A 85 -11.07 7.43 2.17
C TYR A 85 -9.68 7.73 1.63
N THR A 86 -8.65 7.46 2.44
CA THR A 86 -7.26 7.47 2.00
C THR A 86 -6.65 6.11 2.23
N VAL A 87 -6.17 5.49 1.16
CA VAL A 87 -5.33 4.29 1.20
C VAL A 87 -3.93 4.72 1.61
N GLN A 88 -3.46 4.24 2.75
CA GLN A 88 -2.11 4.52 3.25
C GLN A 88 -1.24 3.28 3.13
N VAL A 89 -0.11 3.39 2.44
CA VAL A 89 0.82 2.29 2.21
C VAL A 89 2.16 2.61 2.85
N SER A 90 2.75 1.63 3.54
CA SER A 90 4.11 1.72 4.09
C SER A 90 4.91 0.45 3.85
N VAL A 91 6.23 0.61 3.73
CA VAL A 91 7.20 -0.48 3.63
C VAL A 91 8.55 0.00 4.16
N SER A 92 9.34 -0.89 4.74
CA SER A 92 10.75 -0.61 5.07
C SER A 92 11.66 -1.39 4.13
N ASP A 93 12.82 -0.82 3.77
CA ASP A 93 13.88 -1.56 3.08
C ASP A 93 14.60 -2.55 4.03
N ALA A 94 15.55 -3.32 3.52
CA ALA A 94 16.30 -4.29 4.32
C ALA A 94 17.17 -3.64 5.42
N ALA A 95 17.53 -2.37 5.27
CA ALA A 95 18.28 -1.59 6.25
C ALA A 95 17.39 -0.98 7.36
N GLY A 96 16.06 -1.03 7.19
CA GLY A 96 15.08 -0.52 8.13
C GLY A 96 14.59 0.91 7.83
N ASN A 97 14.96 1.50 6.69
CA ASN A 97 14.49 2.83 6.31
C ASN A 97 13.03 2.78 5.86
N PRO A 98 12.13 3.59 6.43
CA PRO A 98 10.70 3.57 6.09
C PRO A 98 10.38 4.42 4.85
N GLY A 99 9.54 3.88 3.97
CA GLY A 99 8.88 4.59 2.88
C GLY A 99 7.36 4.52 3.00
N SER A 100 6.65 5.53 2.50
CA SER A 100 5.19 5.53 2.53
C SER A 100 4.57 6.35 1.39
N ALA A 101 3.32 6.03 1.07
CA ALA A 101 2.50 6.76 0.10
C ALA A 101 1.04 6.79 0.55
N GLY A 102 0.30 7.79 0.08
CA GLY A 102 -1.12 7.96 0.32
C GLY A 102 -1.89 8.19 -0.97
N LYS A 103 -3.08 7.62 -1.09
CA LYS A 103 -3.97 7.83 -2.23
C LYS A 103 -5.42 8.00 -1.76
N ALA A 104 -6.03 9.12 -2.16
CA ALA A 104 -7.44 9.36 -1.94
C ALA A 104 -8.28 8.47 -2.88
N ILE A 105 -9.34 7.90 -2.33
CA ILE A 105 -10.36 7.14 -3.06
C ILE A 105 -11.75 7.58 -2.55
N THR A 106 -12.79 7.29 -3.32
CA THR A 106 -14.18 7.41 -2.87
C THR A 106 -14.80 6.03 -2.83
N LEU A 107 -15.50 5.69 -1.75
CA LEU A 107 -16.42 4.56 -1.74
C LEU A 107 -17.82 5.11 -2.00
N ASP A 108 -18.48 4.58 -3.04
CA ASP A 108 -19.81 4.99 -3.48
C ASP A 108 -20.63 3.77 -3.90
N THR A 109 -21.30 3.14 -2.94
CA THR A 109 -22.02 1.88 -3.15
C THR A 109 -23.51 2.06 -3.45
N THR A 110 -24.01 3.30 -3.53
CA THR A 110 -25.43 3.65 -3.66
C THR A 110 -25.82 4.31 -4.98
#